data_AF-A0A953KP32-F1
#
_entry.id   AF-A0A953KP32-F1
#
_cell.length_a   1.000
_cell.length_b   1.000
_cell.length_c   1.000
_cell.angle_alpha   90.00
_cell.angle_beta   90.00
_cell.angle_gamma   90.00
#
_symmetry.space_group_name_H-M   'P 1'
#
loop_
_entity.id
_entity.type
_entity.pdbx_description
1 polymer ?
#
loop_
_entity_poly.entity_id
_entity_poly.type
_entity_poly.pdbx_seq_one_letter_code
_entity_poly.pdbx_strand_id
1 'polypeptide(L)'
;MILHLVSAADWAAAPANKPYLPKAFERDGFIHATFGDALLLKVANRFYRSEPGEFLAVAIDEHRIAAPVKWEPPADPPAAPAAPPPEVPAVSDAVAEFGDAEFGQTDLPETPAPAPVPAVDAVLFPHIYGPLNRDAIMGIRRLLRETDGRFVGYAPLADGAPSAAAATPVPADPANPLNLKPASQMANELVDATDQFSQSLDRLKDSIEARMAEIDKKIAKL
;
A
#
# COMPACT_ATOMS: atom_id res chain seq x y z
N MET A 1 -4.70 13.25 3.53
CA MET A 1 -4.53 12.35 2.36
C MET A 1 -4.36 10.93 2.87
N ILE A 2 -5.14 10.01 2.34
CA ILE A 2 -5.09 8.57 2.64
C ILE A 2 -4.82 7.78 1.34
N LEU A 3 -4.42 6.54 1.46
CA LEU A 3 -4.03 5.67 0.35
C LEU A 3 -4.85 4.38 0.36
N HIS A 4 -5.44 4.03 -0.77
CA HIS A 4 -6.10 2.75 -0.99
C HIS A 4 -5.26 1.87 -1.93
N LEU A 5 -5.11 0.59 -1.59
CA LEU A 5 -4.40 -0.40 -2.39
C LEU A 5 -5.39 -1.25 -3.18
N VAL A 6 -5.14 -1.40 -4.47
CA VAL A 6 -6.00 -2.19 -5.37
C VAL A 6 -5.14 -2.88 -6.43
N SER A 7 -5.54 -4.06 -6.90
CA SER A 7 -4.94 -4.65 -8.10
C SER A 7 -5.24 -3.79 -9.34
N ALA A 8 -4.31 -3.72 -10.29
CA ALA A 8 -4.52 -2.98 -11.54
C ALA A 8 -5.69 -3.55 -12.35
N ALA A 9 -5.89 -4.87 -12.28
CA ALA A 9 -6.99 -5.55 -12.94
C ALA A 9 -8.36 -5.14 -12.37
N ASP A 10 -8.50 -5.11 -11.04
CA ASP A 10 -9.74 -4.69 -10.39
C ASP A 10 -10.00 -3.19 -10.60
N TRP A 11 -8.95 -2.37 -10.62
CA TRP A 11 -9.07 -0.96 -10.97
C TRP A 11 -9.59 -0.75 -12.39
N ALA A 12 -9.02 -1.46 -13.37
CA ALA A 12 -9.41 -1.35 -14.77
C ALA A 12 -10.84 -1.88 -15.03
N ALA A 13 -11.27 -2.89 -14.26
CA ALA A 13 -12.63 -3.42 -14.33
C ALA A 13 -13.68 -2.46 -13.75
N ALA A 14 -13.29 -1.52 -12.89
CA ALA A 14 -14.21 -0.59 -12.26
C ALA A 14 -14.67 0.51 -13.24
N PRO A 15 -15.98 0.74 -13.42
CA PRO A 15 -16.48 1.75 -14.36
C PRO A 15 -15.95 3.16 -14.03
N ALA A 16 -15.31 3.81 -15.01
CA ALA A 16 -14.72 5.13 -14.83
C ALA A 16 -15.76 6.24 -14.56
N ASN A 17 -16.99 6.05 -15.05
CA ASN A 17 -18.10 7.01 -14.93
C ASN A 17 -19.00 6.79 -13.69
N LYS A 18 -18.59 5.91 -12.77
CA LYS A 18 -19.30 5.66 -11.51
C LYS A 18 -18.38 5.89 -10.31
N PRO A 19 -18.94 6.20 -9.12
CA PRO A 19 -18.20 6.09 -7.87
C PRO A 19 -17.49 4.75 -7.78
N TYR A 20 -16.25 4.78 -7.34
CA TYR A 20 -15.40 3.60 -7.23
C TYR A 20 -15.84 2.73 -6.05
N LEU A 21 -15.98 1.43 -6.29
CA LEU A 21 -16.24 0.45 -5.25
C LEU A 21 -15.39 -0.80 -5.52
N PRO A 22 -14.45 -1.18 -4.62
CA PRO A 22 -13.64 -2.37 -4.80
C PRO A 22 -14.47 -3.63 -4.59
N LYS A 23 -14.09 -4.74 -5.23
CA LYS A 23 -14.74 -6.05 -5.05
C LYS A 23 -14.78 -6.49 -3.58
N ALA A 24 -13.71 -6.21 -2.83
CA ALA A 24 -13.61 -6.52 -1.41
C ALA A 24 -14.70 -5.84 -0.57
N PHE A 25 -15.30 -4.75 -1.05
CA PHE A 25 -16.36 -4.05 -0.32
C PHE A 25 -17.59 -4.92 -0.08
N GLU A 26 -17.95 -5.82 -1.01
CA GLU A 26 -19.09 -6.73 -0.83
C GLU A 26 -18.91 -7.68 0.36
N ARG A 27 -17.65 -8.05 0.65
CA ARG A 27 -17.28 -8.92 1.77
C ARG A 27 -17.09 -8.13 3.05
N ASP A 28 -16.37 -7.01 2.98
CA ASP A 28 -15.87 -6.30 4.16
C ASP A 28 -16.83 -5.20 4.63
N GLY A 29 -17.66 -4.64 3.74
CA GLY A 29 -18.57 -3.54 4.03
C GLY A 29 -17.91 -2.15 4.10
N PHE A 30 -16.61 -2.06 3.87
CA PHE A 30 -15.86 -0.81 3.82
C PHE A 30 -14.63 -0.91 2.89
N ILE A 31 -14.11 0.25 2.47
CA ILE A 31 -12.86 0.34 1.71
C ILE A 31 -11.71 0.52 2.70
N HIS A 32 -10.76 -0.42 2.67
CA HIS A 32 -9.52 -0.32 3.43
C HIS A 32 -8.61 0.77 2.85
N ALA A 33 -8.19 1.71 3.70
CA ALA A 33 -7.18 2.68 3.38
C ALA A 33 -6.13 2.75 4.50
N THR A 34 -5.02 3.40 4.19
CA THR A 34 -3.92 3.61 5.13
C THR A 34 -3.40 5.04 4.99
N PHE A 35 -2.67 5.51 6.00
CA PHE A 35 -1.95 6.77 5.93
C PHE A 35 -0.48 6.53 5.58
N GLY A 36 0.05 7.31 4.64
CA GLY A 36 1.47 7.36 4.33
C GLY A 36 2.02 6.19 3.51
N ASP A 37 2.99 6.50 2.65
CA ASP A 37 3.63 5.56 1.73
C ASP A 37 4.33 4.40 2.44
N ALA A 38 5.11 4.70 3.49
CA ALA A 38 5.88 3.69 4.21
C ALA A 38 4.97 2.63 4.87
N LEU A 39 3.83 3.04 5.43
CA LEU A 39 2.87 2.12 6.03
C LEU A 39 2.15 1.30 4.95
N LEU A 40 1.82 1.92 3.82
CA LEU A 40 1.22 1.20 2.69
C LEU A 40 2.12 0.08 2.17
N LEU A 41 3.44 0.31 2.03
CA LEU A 41 4.37 -0.76 1.64
C LEU A 41 4.42 -1.90 2.67
N LYS A 42 4.31 -1.59 3.97
CA LYS A 42 4.24 -2.62 5.03
C LYS A 42 2.97 -3.47 4.88
N VAL A 43 1.82 -2.84 4.68
CA VAL A 43 0.53 -3.52 4.44
C VAL A 43 0.60 -4.37 3.17
N ALA A 44 1.12 -3.80 2.07
CA ALA A 44 1.29 -4.50 0.80
C ALA A 44 2.13 -5.78 0.97
N ASN A 45 3.28 -5.68 1.65
CA ASN A 45 4.15 -6.83 1.91
C ASN A 45 3.55 -7.86 2.88
N ARG A 46 2.65 -7.44 3.77
CA ARG A 46 2.01 -8.34 4.74
C ARG A 46 0.91 -9.20 4.13
N PHE A 47 0.09 -8.61 3.26
CA PHE A 47 -1.15 -9.25 2.77
C PHE A 47 -1.11 -9.62 1.29
N TYR A 48 -0.35 -8.89 0.47
CA TYR A 48 -0.42 -8.98 -0.99
C TYR A 48 0.87 -9.51 -1.65
N ARG A 49 1.88 -9.90 -0.85
CA ARG A 49 3.20 -10.32 -1.36
C ARG A 49 3.09 -11.52 -2.31
N SER A 50 2.25 -12.50 -1.96
CA SER A 50 2.02 -13.70 -2.78
C SER A 50 0.93 -13.51 -3.85
N GLU A 51 0.20 -12.39 -3.83
CA GLU A 51 -0.82 -12.14 -4.84
C GLU A 51 -0.17 -11.72 -6.16
N PRO A 52 -0.46 -12.41 -7.27
CA PRO A 52 0.12 -12.11 -8.57
C PRO A 52 -0.46 -10.83 -9.15
N GLY A 53 0.26 -10.26 -10.12
CA GLY A 53 -0.18 -9.09 -10.85
C GLY A 53 0.26 -7.77 -10.23
N GLU A 54 -0.18 -6.70 -10.88
CA GLU A 54 0.22 -5.34 -10.57
C GLU A 54 -0.73 -4.72 -9.55
N PHE A 55 -0.19 -3.84 -8.71
CA PHE A 55 -0.95 -3.14 -7.69
C PHE A 55 -0.75 -1.63 -7.82
N LEU A 56 -1.81 -0.91 -7.51
CA LEU A 56 -1.92 0.54 -7.60
C LEU A 56 -2.19 1.11 -6.21
N ALA A 57 -1.51 2.19 -5.88
CA ALA A 57 -1.83 3.07 -4.77
C ALA A 57 -2.68 4.23 -5.29
N VAL A 58 -3.93 4.27 -4.86
CA VAL A 58 -4.87 5.36 -5.14
C VAL A 58 -4.74 6.38 -4.02
N ALA A 59 -4.26 7.59 -4.35
CA ALA A 59 -4.17 8.70 -3.42
C ALA A 59 -5.51 9.44 -3.32
N ILE A 60 -6.01 9.60 -2.10
CA ILE A 60 -7.36 10.10 -1.83
C ILE A 60 -7.29 11.29 -0.87
N ASP A 61 -7.98 12.36 -1.23
CA ASP A 61 -8.23 13.49 -0.34
C ASP A 61 -9.40 13.15 0.59
N GLU A 62 -9.08 12.91 1.86
CA GLU A 62 -10.06 12.55 2.88
C GLU A 62 -11.14 13.61 3.06
N HIS A 63 -10.82 14.90 2.87
CA HIS A 63 -11.78 15.99 3.05
C HIS A 63 -12.80 16.11 1.92
N ARG A 64 -12.58 15.38 0.81
CA ARG A 64 -13.45 15.37 -0.36
C ARG A 64 -14.28 14.10 -0.44
N ILE A 65 -14.12 13.17 0.50
CA ILE A 65 -14.89 11.91 0.52
C ILE A 65 -16.33 12.21 0.94
N ALA A 66 -17.28 11.76 0.12
CA ALA A 66 -18.71 11.91 0.41
C ALA A 66 -19.24 10.88 1.43
N ALA A 67 -18.63 9.69 1.48
CA ALA A 67 -18.99 8.62 2.40
C ALA A 67 -18.38 8.82 3.81
N PRO A 68 -18.95 8.23 4.88
CA PRO A 68 -18.37 8.28 6.20
C PRO A 68 -16.98 7.62 6.24
N VAL A 69 -16.02 8.31 6.87
CA VAL A 69 -14.67 7.78 7.15
C VAL A 69 -14.55 7.55 8.65
N LYS A 70 -14.10 6.36 9.05
CA LYS A 70 -13.78 6.05 10.45
C LYS A 70 -12.34 5.60 10.57
N TRP A 71 -11.67 6.03 11.63
CA TRP A 71 -10.32 5.60 11.95
C TRP A 71 -10.42 4.55 13.05
N GLU A 72 -10.11 3.32 12.69
CA GLU A 72 -10.33 2.15 13.55
C GLU A 72 -9.05 1.31 13.63
N PRO A 73 -8.86 0.52 14.69
CA PRO A 73 -7.76 -0.44 14.74
C PRO A 73 -7.84 -1.41 13.55
N PRO A 74 -6.73 -2.09 13.19
CA PRO A 74 -6.71 -3.06 12.11
C PRO A 74 -7.84 -4.10 12.28
N ALA A 75 -8.56 -4.41 11.19
CA ALA A 75 -9.65 -5.38 11.20
C ALA A 75 -9.20 -6.79 11.60
N ASP A 76 -7.92 -7.12 11.35
CA ASP A 76 -7.23 -8.26 11.95
C ASP A 76 -6.34 -7.80 13.10
N PRO A 77 -6.45 -8.33 14.32
CA PRO A 77 -5.49 -8.00 15.38
C PRO A 77 -4.06 -8.28 14.87
N PRO A 78 -3.06 -7.48 15.26
CA PRO A 78 -1.68 -7.79 14.92
C PRO A 78 -1.41 -9.23 15.32
N ALA A 79 -0.92 -10.04 14.39
CA ALA A 79 -0.44 -11.38 14.73
C ALA A 79 0.49 -11.20 15.93
N ALA A 80 0.22 -11.94 17.02
CA ALA A 80 1.09 -11.97 18.18
C ALA A 80 2.54 -12.06 17.69
N PRO A 81 3.50 -11.36 18.33
CA PRO A 81 4.90 -11.44 17.93
C PRO A 81 5.25 -12.92 17.76
N ALA A 82 5.81 -13.26 16.59
CA ALA A 82 6.15 -14.64 16.25
C ALA A 82 6.80 -15.27 17.48
N ALA A 83 6.23 -16.38 17.96
CA ALA A 83 6.80 -17.13 19.06
C ALA A 83 8.31 -17.30 18.78
N PRO A 84 9.18 -17.15 19.79
CA PRO A 84 10.61 -17.37 19.58
C PRO A 84 10.79 -18.72 18.88
N PRO A 85 11.74 -18.84 17.94
CA PRO A 85 11.96 -20.10 17.23
C PRO A 85 12.10 -21.23 18.26
N PRO A 86 11.59 -22.44 18.00
CA PRO A 86 11.76 -23.54 18.93
C PRO A 86 13.24 -23.68 19.25
N GLU A 87 13.58 -23.67 20.55
CA GLU A 87 14.95 -23.91 21.01
C GLU A 87 15.47 -25.19 20.34
N VAL A 88 16.63 -25.07 19.70
CA VAL A 88 17.39 -26.22 19.22
C VAL A 88 17.58 -27.19 20.39
N PRO A 89 17.25 -28.49 20.26
CA PRO A 89 17.51 -29.42 21.34
C PRO A 89 19.03 -29.48 21.55
N ALA A 90 19.46 -29.21 22.78
CA ALA A 90 20.84 -29.41 23.18
C ALA A 90 21.24 -30.86 22.87
N VAL A 91 22.29 -31.03 22.06
CA VAL A 91 23.00 -32.31 21.94
C VAL A 91 23.45 -32.69 23.35
N SER A 92 22.87 -33.77 23.87
CA SER A 92 23.36 -34.44 25.06
C SER A 92 24.46 -35.38 24.61
N ASP A 93 25.71 -34.93 24.71
CA ASP A 93 26.84 -35.85 24.77
C ASP A 93 26.95 -36.40 26.19
N ALA A 94 27.02 -37.73 26.26
CA ALA A 94 27.05 -38.50 27.48
C ALA A 94 28.40 -38.37 28.20
N VAL A 95 28.35 -38.23 29.52
CA VAL A 95 29.30 -38.88 30.42
C VAL A 95 28.63 -39.13 31.77
N ALA A 96 28.53 -40.40 32.11
CA ALA A 96 28.18 -40.89 33.43
C ALA A 96 29.39 -40.81 34.36
N GLU A 97 29.20 -40.39 35.62
CA GLU A 97 29.45 -41.24 36.79
C GLU A 97 29.00 -40.56 38.09
N PHE A 98 28.72 -41.41 39.07
CA PHE A 98 27.95 -41.18 40.29
C PHE A 98 28.77 -40.52 41.42
N GLY A 99 28.06 -39.80 42.30
CA GLY A 99 28.58 -39.39 43.61
C GLY A 99 27.48 -38.80 44.49
N ASP A 100 26.99 -39.60 45.43
CA ASP A 100 26.00 -39.27 46.45
C ASP A 100 26.34 -37.99 47.25
N ALA A 101 25.43 -37.00 47.23
CA ALA A 101 25.32 -35.98 48.27
C ALA A 101 23.89 -35.40 48.30
N GLU A 102 23.32 -35.32 49.51
CA GLU A 102 21.97 -34.87 49.80
C GLU A 102 21.64 -33.49 49.21
N PHE A 103 20.59 -33.42 48.40
CA PHE A 103 20.04 -32.15 47.90
C PHE A 103 19.14 -31.53 48.98
N GLY A 104 19.65 -30.50 49.64
CA GLY A 104 18.81 -29.50 50.29
C GLY A 104 17.90 -28.82 49.26
N GLN A 105 16.62 -28.73 49.59
CA GLN A 105 15.59 -28.03 48.84
C GLN A 105 15.98 -26.55 48.67
N THR A 106 16.57 -26.17 47.53
CA THR A 106 16.66 -24.76 47.15
C THR A 106 15.39 -24.39 46.42
N ASP A 107 14.54 -23.64 47.12
CA ASP A 107 13.43 -22.86 46.58
C ASP A 107 13.98 -21.94 45.48
N LEU A 108 13.75 -22.30 44.21
CA LEU A 108 14.00 -21.41 43.08
C LEU A 108 12.90 -20.34 43.11
N PRO A 109 13.22 -19.03 43.03
CA PRO A 109 12.18 -18.02 42.98
C PRO A 109 11.36 -18.23 41.70
N GLU A 110 10.04 -18.39 41.86
CA GLU A 110 9.11 -18.33 40.73
C GLU A 110 9.34 -17.00 39.97
N THR A 111 9.70 -17.12 38.70
CA THR A 111 9.87 -15.97 37.82
C THR A 111 8.55 -15.20 37.82
N PRO A 112 8.54 -13.89 38.18
CA PRO A 112 7.29 -13.13 38.16
C PRO A 112 6.76 -13.14 36.72
N ALA A 113 5.45 -13.40 36.59
CA ALA A 113 4.75 -13.31 35.31
C ALA A 113 5.12 -11.99 34.62
N PRO A 114 5.35 -11.99 33.29
CA PRO A 114 5.74 -10.77 32.59
C PRO A 114 4.68 -9.70 32.84
N ALA A 115 5.13 -8.51 33.25
CA ALA A 115 4.27 -7.36 33.45
C ALA A 115 3.42 -7.11 32.18
N PRO A 116 2.18 -6.62 32.30
CA PRO A 116 1.39 -6.24 31.14
C PRO A 116 2.21 -5.24 30.31
N VAL A 117 2.51 -5.62 29.07
CA VAL A 117 3.11 -4.72 28.09
C VAL A 117 2.24 -3.46 28.02
N PRO A 118 2.82 -2.25 28.10
CA PRO A 118 2.04 -1.02 27.98
C PRO A 118 1.25 -1.07 26.68
N ALA A 119 -0.02 -0.68 26.74
CA ALA A 119 -0.87 -0.58 25.55
C ALA A 119 -0.16 0.31 24.54
N VAL A 120 0.32 -0.29 23.45
CA VAL A 120 0.80 0.48 22.30
C VAL A 120 -0.38 1.30 21.81
N ASP A 121 -0.21 2.60 21.59
CA ASP A 121 -1.21 3.39 20.88
C ASP A 121 -1.51 2.67 19.57
N ALA A 122 -2.70 2.07 19.47
CA ALA A 122 -3.05 1.24 18.32
C ALA A 122 -3.05 2.14 17.08
N VAL A 123 -2.22 1.78 16.10
CA VAL A 123 -2.22 2.49 14.81
C VAL A 123 -3.60 2.35 14.19
N LEU A 124 -4.30 3.47 14.02
CA LEU A 124 -5.62 3.51 13.41
C LEU A 124 -5.50 3.56 11.89
N PHE A 125 -6.41 2.86 11.22
CA PHE A 125 -6.53 2.79 9.78
C PHE A 125 -7.86 3.41 9.34
N PRO A 126 -7.86 4.25 8.29
CA PRO A 126 -9.09 4.81 7.75
C PRO A 126 -9.89 3.77 6.97
N HIS A 127 -11.16 3.64 7.30
CA HIS A 127 -12.16 2.84 6.60
C HIS A 127 -13.24 3.75 6.00
N ILE A 128 -13.51 3.59 4.71
CA ILE A 128 -14.53 4.36 4.00
C ILE A 128 -15.80 3.51 3.85
N TYR A 129 -16.89 3.93 4.48
CA TYR A 129 -18.16 3.19 4.53
C TYR A 129 -19.11 3.56 3.39
N GLY A 130 -18.66 3.34 2.16
CA GLY A 130 -19.46 3.55 0.97
C GLY A 130 -18.62 3.70 -0.30
N PRO A 131 -19.27 3.95 -1.44
CA PRO A 131 -18.58 4.22 -2.70
C PRO A 131 -17.70 5.46 -2.61
N LEU A 132 -16.48 5.36 -3.14
CA LEU A 132 -15.54 6.46 -3.23
C LEU A 132 -15.87 7.33 -4.45
N ASN A 133 -16.27 8.58 -4.21
CA ASN A 133 -16.47 9.56 -5.26
C ASN A 133 -15.15 9.86 -6.00
N ARG A 134 -15.19 9.90 -7.33
CA ARG A 134 -13.99 9.94 -8.17
C ARG A 134 -13.20 11.24 -8.04
N ASP A 135 -13.86 12.33 -7.70
CA ASP A 135 -13.24 13.64 -7.49
C ASP A 135 -12.43 13.71 -6.18
N ALA A 136 -12.64 12.79 -5.22
CA ALA A 136 -11.75 12.65 -4.07
C ALA A 136 -10.39 12.01 -4.42
N ILE A 137 -10.25 11.41 -5.61
CA ILE A 137 -8.99 10.79 -6.04
C ILE A 137 -8.05 11.88 -6.56
N MET A 138 -6.89 12.00 -5.92
CA MET A 138 -5.86 12.98 -6.25
C MET A 138 -4.84 12.44 -7.27
N GLY A 139 -4.69 11.11 -7.36
CA GLY A 139 -3.74 10.49 -8.27
C GLY A 139 -3.61 8.99 -8.04
N ILE A 140 -2.90 8.33 -8.94
CA ILE A 140 -2.67 6.88 -8.90
C ILE A 140 -1.20 6.62 -9.18
N ARG A 141 -0.57 5.79 -8.35
CA ARG A 141 0.81 5.35 -8.53
C ARG A 141 0.87 3.84 -8.60
N ARG A 142 1.75 3.29 -9.43
CA ARG A 142 2.04 1.86 -9.47
C ARG A 142 2.95 1.50 -8.32
N LEU A 143 2.70 0.39 -7.63
CA LEU A 143 3.68 -0.18 -6.70
C LEU A 143 4.74 -0.96 -7.48
N LEU A 144 6.01 -0.73 -7.11
CA LEU A 144 7.15 -1.47 -7.61
C LEU A 144 7.33 -2.74 -6.79
N ARG A 145 7.63 -3.84 -7.48
CA ARG A 145 7.77 -5.16 -6.89
C ARG A 145 9.02 -5.86 -7.41
N GLU A 146 9.73 -6.54 -6.52
CA GLU A 146 10.85 -7.42 -6.86
C GLU A 146 10.36 -8.79 -7.36
N THR A 147 11.29 -9.59 -7.90
CA THR A 147 11.03 -10.94 -8.42
C THR A 147 10.55 -11.91 -7.34
N ASP A 148 10.86 -11.65 -6.07
CA ASP A 148 10.44 -12.43 -4.91
C ASP A 148 9.05 -12.03 -4.36
N GLY A 149 8.37 -11.12 -5.06
CA GLY A 149 7.04 -10.64 -4.71
C GLY A 149 7.01 -9.44 -3.76
N ARG A 150 8.17 -9.00 -3.23
CA ARG A 150 8.26 -7.91 -2.26
C ARG A 150 8.01 -6.55 -2.89
N PHE A 151 7.16 -5.73 -2.27
CA PHE A 151 6.92 -4.35 -2.67
C PHE A 151 8.00 -3.42 -2.12
N VAL A 152 8.56 -2.58 -2.99
CA VAL A 152 9.78 -1.81 -2.70
C VAL A 152 9.65 -0.32 -2.91
N GLY A 153 8.60 0.15 -3.59
CA GLY A 153 8.44 1.56 -3.89
C GLY A 153 7.26 1.85 -4.79
N TYR A 154 7.30 3.04 -5.42
CA TYR A 154 6.24 3.58 -6.25
C TYR A 154 6.81 4.13 -7.55
N ALA A 155 6.01 4.07 -8.62
CA ALA A 155 6.27 4.75 -9.88
C ALA A 155 5.03 5.50 -10.37
N PRO A 156 5.18 6.57 -11.16
CA PRO A 156 4.07 7.19 -11.87
C PRO A 156 3.30 6.16 -12.70
N LEU A 157 1.98 6.30 -12.78
CA LEU A 157 1.17 5.55 -13.74
C LEU A 157 1.36 6.24 -15.10
N ALA A 158 2.20 5.68 -15.99
CA ALA A 158 2.40 6.26 -17.32
C ALA A 158 1.08 6.30 -18.10
N ASP A 159 0.81 7.41 -18.80
CA ASP A 159 -0.39 7.59 -19.59
C ASP A 159 -0.41 6.60 -20.77
N GLY A 160 -1.20 5.51 -20.66
CA GLY A 160 -1.61 4.68 -21.80
C GLY A 160 -0.75 3.46 -22.18
N ALA A 161 0.09 2.89 -21.31
CA ALA A 161 0.74 1.59 -21.59
C ALA A 161 -0.06 0.40 -21.02
N PRO A 162 -0.22 -0.71 -21.76
CA PRO A 162 -1.15 -1.77 -21.42
C PRO A 162 -0.79 -2.49 -20.12
N SER A 163 -1.82 -2.88 -19.38
CA SER A 163 -1.80 -4.09 -18.56
C SER A 163 -1.48 -5.27 -19.49
N ALA A 164 -0.20 -5.58 -19.66
CA ALA A 164 0.26 -6.79 -20.34
C ALA A 164 0.93 -7.69 -19.31
N ALA A 165 0.50 -8.95 -19.32
CA ALA A 165 1.06 -10.05 -18.56
C ALA A 165 2.59 -10.00 -18.53
N ALA A 166 3.16 -10.37 -17.37
CA ALA A 166 4.57 -10.72 -17.15
C ALA A 166 5.53 -10.15 -18.20
N ALA A 167 6.25 -9.08 -17.87
CA ALA A 167 7.43 -8.70 -18.63
C ALA A 167 8.34 -9.94 -18.74
N THR A 168 8.28 -10.63 -19.87
CA THR A 168 9.30 -11.60 -20.27
C THR A 168 10.62 -10.86 -20.17
N PRO A 169 11.65 -11.42 -19.50
CA PRO A 169 12.97 -10.82 -19.51
C PRO A 169 13.38 -10.69 -20.98
N VAL A 170 13.50 -9.45 -21.46
CA VAL A 170 14.20 -9.19 -22.72
C VAL A 170 15.62 -9.68 -22.46
N PRO A 171 16.16 -10.65 -23.25
CA PRO A 171 17.53 -11.08 -23.06
C PRO A 171 18.42 -9.84 -23.15
N ALA A 172 19.32 -9.68 -22.18
CA ALA A 172 20.21 -8.54 -22.12
C ALA A 172 20.91 -8.36 -23.48
N ASP A 173 20.67 -7.23 -24.14
CA ASP A 173 21.39 -6.86 -25.35
C ASP A 173 22.88 -6.73 -24.96
N PRO A 174 23.81 -7.51 -25.56
CA PRO A 174 25.23 -7.39 -25.25
C PRO A 174 25.78 -5.99 -25.55
N ALA A 175 25.11 -5.20 -26.38
CA ALA A 175 25.44 -3.79 -26.64
C ALA A 175 24.80 -2.80 -25.64
N ASN A 176 23.83 -3.23 -24.82
CA ASN A 176 23.16 -2.41 -23.81
C ASN A 176 22.84 -3.23 -22.54
N PRO A 177 23.87 -3.67 -21.79
CA PRO A 177 23.72 -4.58 -20.65
C PRO A 177 22.94 -3.97 -19.48
N LEU A 178 22.79 -2.65 -19.46
CA LEU A 178 22.04 -1.90 -18.45
C LEU A 178 20.62 -1.51 -18.93
N ASN A 179 20.22 -1.92 -20.13
CA ASN A 179 18.95 -1.58 -20.75
C ASN A 179 18.63 -0.08 -20.68
N LEU A 180 19.65 0.77 -20.90
CA LEU A 180 19.52 2.21 -20.86
C LEU A 180 18.75 2.68 -22.09
N LYS A 181 17.84 3.63 -21.89
CA LYS A 181 17.16 4.29 -23.01
C LYS A 181 18.17 5.10 -23.83
N PRO A 182 18.10 5.10 -25.17
CA PRO A 182 18.86 6.03 -25.99
C PRO A 182 18.58 7.48 -25.62
N ALA A 183 19.58 8.35 -25.75
CA ALA A 183 19.44 9.78 -25.41
C ALA A 183 18.32 10.48 -26.22
N SER A 184 18.10 10.06 -27.47
CA SER A 184 16.98 10.56 -28.30
C SER A 184 15.61 10.18 -27.74
N GLN A 185 15.48 9.00 -27.15
CA GLN A 185 14.25 8.56 -26.49
C GLN A 185 14.00 9.37 -25.22
N MET A 186 15.04 9.63 -24.41
CA MET A 186 14.91 10.50 -23.24
C MET A 186 14.53 11.94 -23.62
N ALA A 187 15.08 12.47 -24.72
CA ALA A 187 14.75 13.80 -25.22
C ALA A 187 13.28 13.89 -25.66
N ASN A 188 12.77 12.89 -26.38
CA ASN A 188 11.37 12.84 -26.79
C ASN A 188 10.44 12.73 -25.56
N GLU A 189 10.77 11.87 -24.59
CA GLU A 189 9.98 11.74 -23.35
C GLU A 189 9.94 13.05 -22.54
N LEU A 190 11.03 13.82 -22.54
CA LEU A 190 11.07 15.12 -21.88
C LEU A 190 10.18 16.16 -22.58
N VAL A 191 10.15 16.14 -23.91
CA VAL A 191 9.24 16.99 -24.71
C VAL A 191 7.78 16.60 -24.42
N ASP A 192 7.46 15.31 -24.49
CA ASP A 192 6.10 14.80 -24.24
C ASP A 192 5.63 15.13 -22.81
N ALA A 193 6.51 14.99 -21.81
CA ALA A 193 6.21 15.35 -20.43
C ALA A 193 5.95 16.87 -20.26
N THR A 194 6.64 17.71 -21.02
CA THR A 194 6.45 19.17 -21.01
C THR A 194 5.10 19.54 -21.64
N ASP A 195 4.72 18.85 -22.71
CA ASP A 195 3.41 19.04 -23.35
C ASP A 195 2.27 18.58 -22.44
N GLN A 196 2.42 17.43 -21.77
CA GLN A 196 1.44 16.94 -20.79
C GLN A 196 1.26 17.88 -19.60
N PHE A 197 2.35 18.49 -19.12
CA PHE A 197 2.30 19.49 -18.07
C PHE A 197 1.53 20.73 -18.52
N SER A 198 1.82 21.22 -19.73
CA SER A 198 1.13 22.37 -20.32
C SER A 198 -0.38 22.13 -20.46
N GLN A 199 -0.77 20.97 -20.99
CA GLN A 199 -2.18 20.56 -21.09
C GLN A 199 -2.88 20.39 -19.73
N SER A 200 -2.12 20.07 -18.68
CA SER A 200 -2.66 19.99 -17.32
C SER A 200 -2.92 21.37 -16.73
N LEU A 201 -2.07 22.36 -17.04
CA LEU A 201 -2.31 23.76 -16.66
C LEU A 201 -3.53 24.36 -17.38
N ASP A 202 -3.72 24.05 -18.65
CA ASP A 202 -4.91 24.50 -19.40
C ASP A 202 -6.20 23.93 -18.79
N ARG A 203 -6.23 22.62 -18.49
CA ARG A 203 -7.38 21.99 -17.83
C ARG A 203 -7.66 22.58 -16.44
N LEU A 204 -6.61 22.92 -15.68
CA LEU A 204 -6.76 23.58 -14.38
C LEU A 204 -7.37 24.97 -14.54
N LYS A 205 -6.89 25.75 -15.52
CA LYS A 205 -7.42 27.07 -15.83
C LYS A 205 -8.90 27.01 -16.19
N ASP A 206 -9.27 26.12 -17.10
CA ASP A 206 -10.67 25.93 -17.52
C ASP A 206 -11.56 25.55 -16.32
N SER A 207 -11.06 24.70 -15.42
CA SER A 207 -11.77 24.32 -14.19
C SER A 207 -12.00 25.50 -13.25
N ILE A 208 -11.01 26.38 -13.09
CA ILE A 208 -11.12 27.59 -12.26
C ILE A 208 -12.14 28.56 -12.87
N GLU A 209 -12.07 28.82 -14.17
CA GLU A 209 -12.99 29.70 -14.87
C GLU A 209 -14.45 29.20 -14.77
N ALA A 210 -14.68 27.89 -14.94
CA ALA A 210 -15.98 27.28 -14.76
C ALA A 210 -16.53 27.44 -13.34
N ARG A 211 -15.68 27.26 -12.31
CA ARG A 211 -16.06 27.45 -10.91
C ARG A 211 -16.38 28.90 -10.59
N MET A 212 -15.62 29.85 -11.14
CA MET A 212 -15.91 31.28 -10.96
C MET A 212 -17.26 31.65 -11.56
N ALA A 213 -17.55 31.18 -12.78
CA ALA A 213 -18.85 31.42 -13.43
C ALA A 213 -20.03 30.81 -12.64
N GLU A 214 -19.83 29.65 -12.01
CA GLU A 214 -20.86 29.04 -11.15
C GLU A 214 -21.10 29.87 -9.87
N ILE A 215 -20.04 30.42 -9.28
CA ILE A 215 -20.11 31.30 -8.11
C ILE A 215 -20.85 32.58 -8.46
N ASP A 216 -20.54 33.22 -9.59
CA ASP A 216 -21.22 34.43 -10.05
C ASP A 216 -22.72 34.19 -10.25
N LYS A 217 -23.08 33.03 -10.84
CA LYS A 217 -24.48 32.64 -11.02
C LYS A 217 -25.20 32.39 -9.69
N LYS A 218 -24.51 31.92 -8.66
CA LYS A 218 -25.07 31.74 -7.30
C LYS A 218 -25.27 33.09 -6.62
N ILE A 219 -24.32 34.02 -6.75
CA ILE A 219 -24.42 35.38 -6.21
C ILE A 219 -25.59 36.14 -6.87
N ALA A 220 -25.76 36.04 -8.19
CA ALA A 220 -26.84 36.71 -8.91
C ALA A 220 -28.26 36.19 -8.57
N LYS A 221 -28.37 35.06 -7.87
CA LYS A 221 -29.64 34.44 -7.46
C LYS A 221 -30.01 34.72 -5.99
N LEU A 222 -29.13 35.37 -5.24
CA LEU A 222 -29.37 35.86 -3.87
C LEU A 222 -29.95 37.27 -3.92
#